data_AF-A0A938EZV0-F1
#
_entry.id   AF-A0A938EZV0-F1
#
_cell.length_a   1.000
_cell.length_b   1.000
_cell.length_c   1.000
_cell.angle_alpha   90.00
_cell.angle_beta   90.00
_cell.angle_gamma   90.00
#
_symmetry.space_group_name_H-M   'P 1'
#
loop_
_entity.id
_entity.type
_entity.pdbx_description
1 polymer ?
#
loop_
_entity_poly.entity_id
_entity_poly.type
_entity_poly.pdbx_seq_one_letter_code
_entity_poly.pdbx_strand_id
1 'polypeptide(L)' 'MKKLYRKDIEKIIPHREPFILIDEVLDVEPGKRIVAVKHVKSDEYYFKGHF' A
#
# COMPACT_ATOMS: atom_id res chain seq x y z
N MET A 1 14.79 0.72 -10.99
CA MET A 1 14.75 0.57 -9.52
C MET A 1 13.92 -0.65 -9.16
N LYS A 2 14.12 -1.25 -7.98
CA LYS A 2 13.45 -2.50 -7.60
C LYS A 2 12.02 -2.20 -7.13
N LYS A 3 11.03 -2.74 -7.84
CA LYS A 3 9.62 -2.77 -7.43
C LYS A 3 9.50 -3.46 -6.07
N LEU A 4 8.78 -2.85 -5.12
CA LEU A 4 8.49 -3.45 -3.82
C LEU A 4 7.06 -3.98 -3.79
N TYR A 5 6.90 -5.15 -3.19
CA TYR A 5 5.59 -5.76 -2.99
C TYR A 5 5.21 -5.73 -1.51
N ARG A 6 3.97 -6.10 -1.22
CA ARG A 6 3.38 -6.06 0.10
C ARG A 6 4.28 -6.57 1.25
N LYS A 7 4.91 -7.73 1.07
CA LYS A 7 5.81 -8.33 2.08
C LYS A 7 7.06 -7.51 2.35
N ASP A 8 7.54 -6.73 1.37
CA ASP A 8 8.67 -5.83 1.56
C ASP A 8 8.23 -4.57 2.31
N ILE A 9 7.06 -4.03 1.94
CA ILE A 9 6.46 -2.85 2.56
C ILE A 9 6.19 -3.09 4.04
N GLU A 10 5.63 -4.24 4.41
CA GLU A 10 5.36 -4.61 5.80
C GLU A 10 6.60 -4.70 6.69
N LYS A 11 7.78 -4.94 6.11
CA LYS A 11 9.06 -4.91 6.85
C LYS A 11 9.55 -3.48 7.12
N ILE A 12 9.09 -2.51 6.35
CA ILE A 12 9.52 -1.11 6.41
C ILE A 12 8.58 -0.29 7.29
N ILE A 13 7.27 -0.52 7.20
CA ILE A 13 6.26 0.25 7.96
C ILE A 13 5.50 -0.64 8.95
N PRO A 14 5.00 -0.09 10.06
CA PRO A 14 4.32 -0.87 11.09
C PRO A 14 2.87 -1.24 10.75
N HIS A 15 2.26 -0.59 9.75
CA HIS A 15 0.86 -0.80 9.38
C HIS A 15 0.59 -2.26 8.97
N ARG A 16 -0.54 -2.81 9.43
CA ARG A 16 -1.04 -4.16 9.14
C ARG A 16 -2.53 -4.10 8.85
N GLU A 17 -3.09 -5.22 8.38
CA GLU A 17 -4.52 -5.30 8.11
C GLU A 17 -5.33 -4.86 9.33
N PRO A 18 -6.38 -4.03 9.15
CA PRO A 18 -6.93 -3.57 7.87
C PRO A 18 -6.42 -2.19 7.39
N PHE A 19 -5.35 -1.65 7.98
CA PHE A 19 -4.89 -0.25 7.82
C PHE A 19 -3.61 -0.06 6.99
N ILE A 20 -3.12 -1.11 6.35
CA ILE A 20 -2.04 -1.00 5.38
C ILE A 20 -2.64 -0.88 3.97
N LEU A 21 -2.67 0.36 3.49
CA LEU A 21 -3.40 0.72 2.28
C LEU A 21 -2.47 0.90 1.07
N ILE A 22 -1.39 0.11 1.01
CA ILE A 22 -0.42 0.09 -0.09
C ILE A 22 -0.12 -1.37 -0.45
N ASP A 23 -0.22 -1.71 -1.73
CA ASP A 23 0.07 -3.06 -2.24
C ASP A 23 1.45 -3.14 -2.90
N GLU A 24 1.82 -2.11 -3.65
CA GLU A 24 3.02 -2.10 -4.49
C GLU A 24 3.67 -0.70 -4.53
N VAL A 25 5.00 -0.66 -4.61
CA VAL A 25 5.76 0.56 -4.93
C VAL A 25 6.40 0.39 -6.29
N LEU A 26 6.01 1.24 -7.24
CA LEU A 26 6.48 1.21 -8.63
C LEU A 26 7.80 1.99 -8.80
N ASP A 27 7.95 3.10 -8.08
CA ASP A 27 9.14 3.96 -8.15
C ASP A 27 9.38 4.70 -6.83
N VAL A 28 10.64 4.97 -6.48
CA VAL A 28 11.00 5.74 -5.28
C VAL A 28 12.25 6.57 -5.50
N GLU A 29 12.19 7.87 -5.23
CA GLU A 29 13.35 8.76 -5.13
C GLU A 29 13.49 9.20 -3.67
N PRO A 30 14.43 8.62 -2.89
CA PRO A 30 14.53 8.88 -1.46
C PRO A 30 14.60 10.37 -1.12
N GLY A 31 13.77 10.79 -0.16
CA GLY A 31 13.68 12.19 0.27
C GLY A 31 12.98 13.13 -0.73
N LYS A 32 12.49 12.63 -1.86
CA LYS A 32 11.89 13.45 -2.92
C LYS A 32 10.51 12.96 -3.38
N ARG A 33 10.38 11.70 -3.82
CA ARG A 33 9.14 11.19 -4.44
C ARG A 33 8.95 9.69 -4.24
N ILE A 34 7.71 9.23 -4.26
CA ILE A 34 7.35 7.80 -4.35
C ILE A 34 6.11 7.64 -5.22
N VAL A 35 6.03 6.55 -5.98
CA VAL A 35 4.83 6.13 -6.71
C VAL A 35 4.42 4.75 -6.24
N ALA A 36 3.21 4.63 -5.72
CA ALA A 36 2.68 3.40 -5.16
C ALA A 36 1.26 3.13 -5.68
N VAL A 37 0.83 1.87 -5.56
CA VAL A 37 -0.49 1.40 -6.00
C VAL A 37 -1.22 0.76 -4.81
N LYS A 38 -2.51 1.08 -4.72
CA LYS A 38 -3.52 0.38 -3.92
C LYS A 38 -4.59 -0.14 -4.88
N HIS A 39 -4.80 -1.44 -4.91
CA HIS A 39 -5.91 -2.04 -5.62
C HIS A 39 -7.15 -1.95 -4.75
N VAL A 40 -8.14 -1.18 -5.21
CA VAL A 40 -9.41 -1.05 -4.51
C VAL A 40 -10.32 -2.19 -4.91
N LYS A 41 -10.77 -2.98 -3.94
CA LYS A 41 -11.69 -4.10 -4.15
C LYS A 41 -13.02 -3.84 -3.47
N SER A 42 -14.11 -4.27 -4.11
CA SER A 42 -15.48 -4.07 -3.61
C SER A 42 -15.78 -4.76 -2.27
N ASP A 43 -14.97 -5.75 -1.89
CA ASP A 43 -15.11 -6.52 -0.65
C ASP A 43 -14.32 -5.94 0.54
N GLU A 44 -13.65 -4.80 0.37
CA GLU A 44 -12.91 -4.15 1.45
C GLU A 44 -13.82 -3.69 2.60
N TYR A 45 -13.33 -3.84 3.84
CA TYR A 45 -14.16 -3.76 5.05
C TYR A 45 -14.91 -2.44 5.20
N TYR A 46 -14.33 -1.32 4.77
CA TYR A 46 -14.91 0.01 4.94
C TYR A 46 -16.11 0.25 4.00
N PHE A 47 -16.21 -0.45 2.87
CA PHE A 47 -17.38 -0.32 1.99
C PHE A 47 -18.68 -0.82 2.63
N LYS A 48 -18.60 -1.61 3.71
CA LYS A 48 -19.79 -2.02 4.48
C LYS A 48 -20.45 -0.87 5.26
N GLY A 49 -19.75 0.24 5.48
CA GLY A 49 -20.23 1.36 6.30
C GLY A 49 -19.90 2.76 5.76
N HIS A 50 -19.37 2.87 4.54
CA HIS A 50 -18.97 4.13 3.92
C HIS A 50 -19.51 4.21 2.48
N PHE A 51 -20.63 4.92 2.31
CA PHE A 51 -21.34 5.12 1.03
C PHE A 51 -21.04 6.48 0.41
#